data_AF-A0A1I0XCL3-F1
#
_entry.id   AF-A0A1I0XCL3-F1
#
_cell.length_a   1.000
_cell.length_b   1.000
_cell.length_c   1.000
_cell.angle_alpha   90.00
_cell.angle_beta   90.00
_cell.angle_gamma   90.00
#
_symmetry.space_group_name_H-M   'P 1'
#
loop_
_entity.id
_entity.type
_entity.pdbx_description
1 polymer ?
#
loop_
_entity_poly.entity_id
_entity_poly.type
_entity_poly.pdbx_seq_one_letter_code
_entity_poly.pdbx_strand_id
1 'polypeptide(L)'
;MKNGNSHVDFIDSYASILIQNTKKETIYSKDFIGTTNYPKNSEIVALEEGTLITFKYLEATDRLQIVNTENEAKLQKGTSVTYEVVASALKKIS
;
A
#
# COMPACT_ATOMS: atom_id res chain seq x y z
N MET A 1 10.21 13.14 -32.39
CA MET A 1 10.44 13.22 -30.93
C MET A 1 9.30 12.48 -30.27
N LYS A 2 9.58 11.46 -29.45
CA LYS A 2 8.57 10.67 -28.75
C LYS A 2 8.12 11.52 -27.56
N ASN A 3 6.96 12.17 -27.67
CA ASN A 3 6.38 12.93 -26.56
C ASN A 3 6.18 11.97 -25.39
N GLY A 4 7.04 12.04 -24.38
CA GLY A 4 6.81 11.39 -23.10
C GLY A 4 5.58 12.05 -22.51
N ASN A 5 4.46 11.32 -22.48
CA ASN A 5 3.25 11.80 -21.85
C ASN A 5 3.59 12.11 -20.39
N SER A 6 3.66 13.40 -20.11
CA SER A 6 3.97 13.96 -18.81
C SER A 6 2.94 13.45 -17.81
N HIS A 7 3.41 12.89 -16.71
CA HIS A 7 2.66 12.30 -15.60
C HIS A 7 1.91 13.39 -14.78
N VAL A 8 1.24 14.35 -15.44
CA VAL A 8 0.73 15.61 -14.84
C VAL A 8 -0.72 15.47 -14.34
N ASP A 9 -1.43 14.39 -14.70
CA ASP A 9 -2.89 14.34 -14.51
C ASP A 9 -3.37 13.58 -13.25
N PHE A 10 -2.48 13.07 -12.40
CA PHE A 10 -2.88 12.45 -11.13
C PHE A 10 -3.02 13.50 -10.02
N ILE A 11 -4.01 14.38 -10.18
CA ILE A 11 -4.40 15.38 -9.15
C ILE A 11 -4.98 14.67 -7.91
N ASP A 12 -5.42 13.42 -8.07
CA ASP A 12 -6.03 12.59 -7.03
C ASP A 12 -5.03 11.66 -6.34
N SER A 13 -5.53 10.89 -5.36
CA SER A 13 -4.81 9.82 -4.68
C SER A 13 -4.17 8.86 -5.70
N TYR A 14 -2.83 8.82 -5.69
CA TYR A 14 -2.02 7.97 -6.55
C TYR A 14 -1.62 6.68 -5.82
N ALA A 15 -1.35 6.78 -4.52
CA ALA A 15 -1.14 5.65 -3.63
C ALA A 15 -1.81 5.89 -2.29
N SER A 16 -2.34 4.86 -1.65
CA SER A 16 -2.76 4.95 -0.25
C SER A 16 -2.55 3.66 0.52
N ILE A 17 -2.38 3.83 1.82
CA ILE A 17 -2.33 2.76 2.81
C ILE A 17 -3.44 3.06 3.81
N LEU A 18 -4.26 2.05 4.10
CA LEU A 18 -5.28 2.09 5.14
C LEU A 18 -5.10 0.86 6.03
N ILE A 19 -5.00 1.06 7.33
CA ILE A 19 -4.92 -0.01 8.31
C ILE A 19 -6.08 0.13 9.28
N GLN A 20 -6.85 -0.95 9.42
CA GLN A 20 -8.00 -1.02 10.31
C GLN A 20 -7.84 -2.17 11.28
N ASN A 21 -8.08 -1.92 12.56
CA ASN A 21 -8.04 -2.97 13.57
C ASN A 21 -9.24 -3.93 13.41
N THR A 22 -9.31 -4.92 14.31
CA THR A 22 -10.37 -5.94 14.36
C THR A 22 -11.79 -5.36 14.49
N LYS A 23 -11.93 -4.13 15.01
CA LYS A 23 -13.19 -3.39 15.14
C LYS A 23 -13.51 -2.51 13.92
N LYS A 24 -12.70 -2.58 12.87
CA LYS A 24 -12.74 -1.72 11.67
C LYS A 24 -12.43 -0.25 11.94
N GLU A 25 -11.83 0.07 13.08
CA GLU A 25 -11.37 1.42 13.38
C GLU A 25 -10.06 1.68 12.64
N THR A 26 -9.96 2.83 11.97
CA THR A 26 -8.73 3.24 11.29
C THR A 26 -7.65 3.55 12.31
N ILE A 27 -6.60 2.74 12.36
CA ILE A 27 -5.43 2.95 13.23
C ILE A 27 -4.25 3.58 12.49
N TYR A 28 -4.27 3.53 11.16
CA TYR A 28 -3.32 4.22 10.31
C TYR A 28 -3.94 4.52 8.95
N SER A 29 -3.66 5.70 8.42
CA SER A 29 -3.92 6.01 7.03
C SER A 29 -2.84 6.92 6.47
N LYS A 30 -2.47 6.68 5.22
CA LYS A 30 -1.59 7.56 4.48
C LYS A 30 -2.02 7.64 3.03
N ASP A 31 -2.09 8.86 2.52
CA ASP A 31 -2.44 9.14 1.15
C ASP A 31 -1.31 9.90 0.46
N PHE A 32 -1.04 9.52 -0.78
CA PHE A 32 0.01 10.07 -1.61
C PHE A 32 -0.62 10.61 -2.89
N ILE A 33 -0.59 11.93 -3.04
CA ILE A 33 -1.12 12.63 -4.21
C ILE A 33 -0.08 12.60 -5.33
N GLY A 34 -0.48 12.22 -6.54
CA GLY A 34 0.44 11.95 -7.65
C GLY A 34 1.30 13.13 -8.08
N THR A 35 0.82 14.36 -7.87
CA THR A 35 1.52 15.61 -8.19
C THR A 35 2.46 16.10 -7.09
N THR A 36 2.52 15.43 -5.95
CA THR A 36 3.31 15.86 -4.79
C THR A 36 4.62 15.10 -4.66
N ASN A 37 5.72 15.83 -4.45
CA ASN A 37 7.03 15.25 -4.15
C ASN A 37 7.15 14.94 -2.65
N TYR A 38 6.98 13.68 -2.26
CA TYR A 38 7.16 13.24 -0.88
C TYR A 38 8.63 12.88 -0.60
N PRO A 39 9.22 13.33 0.53
CA PRO A 39 10.53 12.85 0.95
C PRO A 39 10.45 11.36 1.32
N LYS A 40 11.58 10.65 1.22
CA LYS A 40 11.69 9.27 1.70
C LYS A 40 11.35 9.22 3.19
N ASN A 41 10.37 8.40 3.56
CA ASN A 41 9.97 8.15 4.94
C ASN A 41 9.95 6.64 5.23
N SER A 42 10.03 6.29 6.51
CA SER A 42 9.81 4.94 7.02
C SER A 42 9.01 5.05 8.30
N GLU A 43 7.95 4.26 8.42
CA GLU A 43 7.03 4.28 9.56
C GLU A 43 6.80 2.84 10.01
N ILE A 44 6.66 2.65 11.32
CA ILE A 44 6.40 1.34 11.94
C ILE A 44 5.02 1.43 12.57
N VAL A 45 4.14 0.49 12.23
CA VAL A 45 2.79 0.38 12.80
C VAL A 45 2.70 -0.97 13.49
N ALA A 46 2.29 -0.97 14.77
CA ALA A 46 2.01 -2.19 15.49
C ALA A 46 0.70 -2.80 14.99
N LEU A 47 0.70 -4.11 14.71
CA LEU A 47 -0.43 -4.83 14.15
C LEU A 47 -0.80 -6.00 15.06
N GLU A 48 -2.08 -6.27 15.18
CA GLU A 48 -2.64 -7.45 15.85
C GLU A 48 -3.26 -8.41 14.83
N GLU A 49 -3.40 -9.69 15.18
CA GLU A 49 -4.14 -10.64 14.35
C GLU A 49 -5.57 -10.13 14.06
N GLY A 50 -6.03 -10.32 12.83
CA GLY A 50 -7.30 -9.81 12.32
C GLY A 50 -7.26 -8.35 11.86
N THR A 51 -6.12 -7.65 11.96
CA THR A 51 -5.93 -6.32 11.37
C THR A 51 -6.01 -6.40 9.85
N LEU A 52 -6.70 -5.44 9.22
CA LEU A 52 -6.79 -5.30 7.78
C LEU A 52 -5.85 -4.21 7.27
N ILE A 53 -5.07 -4.53 6.24
CA ILE A 53 -4.14 -3.62 5.57
C ILE A 53 -4.55 -3.52 4.11
N THR A 54 -5.02 -2.35 3.70
CA THR A 54 -5.42 -2.08 2.31
C THR A 54 -4.39 -1.16 1.66
N PHE A 55 -3.83 -1.62 0.56
CA PHE A 55 -2.97 -0.83 -0.32
C PHE A 55 -3.76 -0.49 -1.58
N LYS A 56 -3.73 0.78 -1.99
CA LYS A 56 -4.15 1.19 -3.33
C LYS A 56 -2.98 1.85 -4.04
N TYR A 57 -2.79 1.53 -5.30
CA TYR A 57 -1.73 2.14 -6.07
C TYR A 57 -1.97 1.99 -7.58
N LEU A 58 -2.02 3.12 -8.28
CA LEU A 58 -2.40 3.13 -9.70
C LEU A 58 -1.40 2.39 -10.61
N GLU A 59 -0.12 2.33 -10.23
CA GLU A 59 0.95 1.66 -10.99
C GLU A 59 1.50 0.40 -10.29
N ALA A 60 0.62 -0.38 -9.65
CA ALA A 60 0.99 -1.56 -8.85
C ALA A 60 1.83 -2.61 -9.57
N THR A 61 1.61 -2.81 -10.87
CA THR A 61 2.34 -3.83 -11.64
C THR A 61 3.84 -3.58 -11.65
N ASP A 62 4.28 -2.32 -11.69
CA ASP A 62 5.68 -2.00 -11.97
C ASP A 62 6.44 -1.50 -10.73
N ARG A 63 5.79 -0.77 -9.83
CA ARG A 63 6.51 0.00 -8.80
C ARG A 63 6.17 -0.38 -7.36
N LEU A 64 5.01 -1.00 -7.10
CA LEU A 64 4.68 -1.48 -5.76
C LEU A 64 5.45 -2.76 -5.44
N GLN A 65 6.01 -2.81 -4.25
CA GLN A 65 6.56 -4.01 -3.64
C GLN A 65 5.97 -4.17 -2.25
N ILE A 66 5.47 -5.37 -1.97
CA ILE A 66 5.07 -5.79 -0.63
C ILE A 66 5.93 -7.00 -0.33
N VAL A 67 6.79 -6.90 0.67
CA VAL A 67 7.83 -7.90 0.94
C VAL A 67 7.75 -8.31 2.40
N ASN A 68 7.74 -9.61 2.66
CA ASN A 68 8.01 -10.12 3.99
C ASN A 68 9.51 -10.00 4.25
N THR A 69 9.91 -9.20 5.23
CA THR A 69 11.31 -8.91 5.53
C THR A 69 12.06 -10.06 6.22
N GLU A 70 11.36 -11.08 6.73
CA GLU A 70 11.97 -12.25 7.38
C GLU A 70 12.52 -13.25 6.36
N ASN A 71 11.83 -13.40 5.22
CA ASN A 71 12.15 -14.41 4.19
C ASN A 71 12.24 -13.84 2.77
N GLU A 72 12.20 -12.52 2.63
CA GLU A 72 12.24 -11.77 1.37
C GLU A 72 11.12 -12.12 0.36
N ALA A 73 10.09 -12.85 0.80
CA ALA A 73 9.00 -13.26 -0.07
C ALA A 73 8.18 -12.03 -0.52
N LYS A 74 8.05 -11.88 -1.84
CA LYS A 74 7.19 -10.86 -2.45
C LYS A 74 5.74 -11.32 -2.41
N LEU A 75 4.89 -10.51 -1.80
CA LEU A 75 3.45 -10.76 -1.77
C LEU A 75 2.78 -10.27 -3.06
N GLN A 76 1.57 -10.77 -3.29
CA GLN A 76 0.78 -10.36 -4.44
C GLN A 76 0.48 -8.85 -4.39
N LYS A 77 0.40 -8.24 -5.56
CA LYS A 77 0.11 -6.81 -5.69
C LYS A 77 -0.98 -6.58 -6.72
N GLY A 78 -1.64 -5.44 -6.61
CA GLY A 78 -2.73 -5.03 -7.47
C GLY A 78 -3.05 -3.57 -7.24
N THR A 79 -3.89 -2.99 -8.09
CA THR A 79 -4.31 -1.59 -7.98
C THR A 79 -5.06 -1.30 -6.68
N SER A 80 -5.72 -2.31 -6.14
CA SER A 80 -6.17 -2.39 -4.75
C SER A 80 -5.91 -3.81 -4.26
N VAL A 81 -5.32 -3.95 -3.09
CA VAL A 81 -5.13 -5.25 -2.42
C VAL A 81 -5.32 -5.10 -0.93
N THR A 82 -6.04 -6.02 -0.32
CA THR A 82 -6.24 -6.07 1.12
C THR A 82 -5.68 -7.37 1.70
N TYR A 83 -4.92 -7.21 2.77
CA TYR A 83 -4.35 -8.28 3.56
C TYR A 83 -4.97 -8.30 4.94
N GLU A 84 -5.21 -9.49 5.46
CA GLU A 84 -5.50 -9.74 6.87
C GLU A 84 -4.22 -10.24 7.55
N VAL A 85 -3.90 -9.67 8.70
CA VAL A 85 -2.84 -10.17 9.58
C VAL A 85 -3.32 -11.46 10.21
N VAL A 86 -2.62 -12.54 9.96
CA VAL A 86 -2.80 -13.84 10.63
C VAL A 86 -1.51 -14.17 11.36
N ALA A 87 -1.57 -15.02 12.39
CA ALA A 87 -0.47 -15.36 13.32
C ALA A 87 0.96 -14.96 12.91
N SER A 88 1.47 -15.50 11.81
CA SER A 88 2.82 -15.20 11.32
C SER A 88 2.87 -14.83 9.83
N ALA A 89 1.77 -14.33 9.27
CA ALA A 89 1.71 -14.01 7.84
C ALA A 89 0.67 -12.92 7.50
N LEU A 90 0.78 -12.41 6.27
CA LEU A 90 -0.27 -11.62 5.65
C LEU A 90 -1.03 -12.48 4.66
N LYS A 91 -2.33 -12.68 4.91
CA LYS A 91 -3.22 -13.41 4.01
C LYS A 91 -3.94 -12.42 3.11
N LYS A 92 -3.77 -12.52 1.79
CA LYS A 92 -4.56 -11.72 0.85
C LYS A 92 -6.03 -12.13 0.94
N ILE A 93 -6.93 -11.16 1.06
CA ILE A 93 -8.38 -11.39 1.12
C ILE A 93 -9.17 -10.72 -0.03
N SER A 94 -8.59 -9.72 -0.68
CA SER A 94 -9.12 -9.11 -1.92
C SER A 94 -7.99 -8.56 -2.78
#